data_AF-A0A1S2FQ90-F1
#
_entry.id   AF-A0A1S2FQ90-F1
#
_cell.length_a   1.000
_cell.length_b   1.000
_cell.length_c   1.000
_cell.angle_alpha   90.00
_cell.angle_beta   90.00
_cell.angle_gamma   90.00
#
_symmetry.space_group_name_H-M   'P 1'
#
loop_
_entity.id
_entity.type
_entity.pdbx_description
1 polymer ?
#
loop_
_entity_poly.entity_id
_entity_poly.type
_entity_poly.pdbx_seq_one_letter_code
_entity_poly.pdbx_strand_id
1 'polypeptide(L)' 'MKIEELDDQELYELAQSVIGCRISLRSSGKVPEDDREDLALQLQSLFELNRAELIQTIQIHSYKYRKEKL' A
#
# COMPACT_ATOMS: atom_id res chain seq x y z
N MET A 1 6.50 -4.42 -16.89
CA MET A 1 5.83 -3.14 -16.63
C MET A 1 6.59 -2.45 -15.51
N LYS A 2 7.18 -1.31 -15.80
CA LYS A 2 7.83 -0.47 -14.78
C LYS A 2 6.77 0.39 -14.12
N ILE A 3 6.89 0.64 -12.82
CA ILE A 3 5.88 1.42 -12.08
C ILE A 3 5.77 2.86 -12.62
N GLU A 4 6.87 3.37 -13.16
CA GLU A 4 6.95 4.70 -13.76
C GLU A 4 6.15 4.84 -15.06
N GLU A 5 5.76 3.72 -15.69
CA GLU A 5 4.97 3.68 -16.93
C GLU A 5 3.46 3.76 -16.68
N LEU A 6 3.01 3.60 -15.43
CA LEU A 6 1.60 3.65 -15.06
C LEU A 6 1.08 5.09 -15.10
N ASP A 7 -0.16 5.29 -15.51
CA ASP A 7 -0.84 6.57 -15.34
C ASP A 7 -1.22 6.84 -13.86
N ASP A 8 -1.73 8.04 -13.57
CA ASP A 8 -2.03 8.43 -12.19
C ASP A 8 -3.17 7.60 -11.56
N GLN A 9 -4.13 7.14 -12.36
CA GLN A 9 -5.21 6.28 -11.89
C GLN A 9 -4.69 4.87 -11.59
N GLU A 10 -3.87 4.32 -12.49
CA GLU A 10 -3.21 3.02 -12.30
C GLU A 10 -2.29 3.03 -11.07
N LEU A 11 -1.57 4.13 -10.82
CA LEU A 11 -0.77 4.31 -9.62
C LEU A 11 -1.66 4.36 -8.36
N TYR A 12 -2.75 5.12 -8.40
CA TYR A 12 -3.68 5.22 -7.28
C TYR A 12 -4.28 3.86 -6.92
N GLU A 13 -4.75 3.10 -7.91
CA GLU A 13 -5.31 1.76 -7.72
C GLU A 13 -4.26 0.78 -7.19
N LEU A 14 -3.02 0.85 -7.68
CA LEU A 14 -1.93 0.01 -7.19
C LEU A 14 -1.57 0.34 -5.73
N ALA A 15 -1.55 1.62 -5.37
CA ALA A 15 -1.33 2.08 -4.00
C ALA A 15 -2.44 1.56 -3.06
N GLN A 16 -3.70 1.68 -3.48
CA GLN A 16 -4.84 1.13 -2.73
C GLN A 16 -4.72 -0.38 -2.54
N SER A 17 -4.40 -1.10 -3.62
CA SER A 17 -4.28 -2.56 -3.62
C SER A 17 -3.19 -3.05 -2.67
N VAL A 18 -2.00 -2.44 -2.69
CA VAL A 18 -0.90 -2.89 -1.83
C VAL A 18 -1.14 -2.59 -0.35
N ILE A 19 -1.76 -1.45 -0.02
CA ILE A 19 -2.16 -1.14 1.35
C ILE A 19 -3.27 -2.11 1.81
N GLY A 20 -4.28 -2.35 0.97
CA GLY A 20 -5.35 -3.31 1.25
C GLY A 20 -4.86 -4.74 1.48
N CYS A 21 -3.82 -5.16 0.75
CA CYS A 21 -3.17 -6.46 0.97
C CYS A 21 -2.53 -6.55 2.36
N ARG A 22 -1.87 -5.48 2.81
CA ARG A 22 -1.29 -5.41 4.17
C ARG A 22 -2.37 -5.47 5.25
N ILE A 23 -3.48 -4.74 5.09
CA ILE A 23 -4.64 -4.79 6.01
C ILE A 23 -5.23 -6.20 6.08
N SER A 24 -5.40 -6.85 4.92
CA SER A 24 -5.93 -8.22 4.84
C SER A 24 -5.02 -9.22 5.56
N LEU A 25 -3.70 -9.05 5.44
CA LEU A 25 -2.73 -9.91 6.09
C LEU A 25 -2.82 -9.83 7.62
N ARG A 26 -3.00 -8.63 8.19
CA ARG A 26 -3.25 -8.44 9.64
C ARG A 26 -4.57 -9.03 10.08
N SER A 27 -5.62 -8.81 9.29
CA SER A 27 -6.95 -9.38 9.56
C SER A 27 -6.94 -10.91 9.57
N SER A 28 -5.97 -11.55 8.88
CA SER A 28 -5.78 -13.00 8.91
C SER A 28 -5.04 -13.53 10.15
N GLY A 29 -4.55 -12.65 11.03
CA GLY A 29 -3.78 -13.01 12.23
C GLY A 29 -2.35 -13.49 11.96
N LYS A 30 -1.88 -13.40 10.71
CA LYS A 30 -0.52 -13.82 10.30
C LYS A 30 0.57 -12.84 10.67
N VAL A 31 0.20 -11.59 10.98
CA VAL A 31 1.11 -10.54 11.43
C VAL A 31 0.75 -10.22 12.87
N PRO A 32 1.70 -10.26 13.83
CA PRO A 32 1.43 -10.01 15.24
C PRO A 32 1.19 -8.52 15.56
N GLU A 33 1.68 -7.61 14.70
CA GLU A 33 1.44 -6.18 14.82
C GLU A 33 0.04 -5.83 14.28
N ASP A 34 -0.73 -5.07 15.07
CA ASP A 34 -2.06 -4.59 14.69
C ASP A 34 -2.06 -3.08 14.40
N ASP A 35 -1.41 -2.70 13.29
CA ASP A 35 -1.39 -1.34 12.71
C ASP A 35 -2.50 -1.15 11.66
N ARG A 36 -3.64 -1.85 11.78
CA ARG A 36 -4.73 -1.76 10.79
C ARG A 36 -5.34 -0.37 10.69
N GLU A 37 -5.49 0.34 11.81
CA GLU A 37 -6.02 1.71 11.84
C GLU A 37 -5.09 2.67 11.08
N ASP A 38 -3.79 2.61 11.33
CA ASP A 38 -2.79 3.44 10.63
C ASP A 38 -2.75 3.16 9.13
N LEU A 39 -2.90 1.90 8.71
CA LEU A 39 -2.99 1.55 7.29
C LEU A 39 -4.29 2.04 6.66
N ALA A 40 -5.41 2.01 7.40
CA ALA A 40 -6.68 2.54 6.91
C ALA A 40 -6.61 4.06 6.73
N LEU A 41 -5.95 4.78 7.64
CA LEU A 41 -5.70 6.22 7.50
C LEU A 41 -4.81 6.53 6.29
N GLN A 42 -3.74 5.76 6.09
CA GLN A 42 -2.89 5.90 4.90
C GLN A 42 -3.67 5.63 3.61
N LEU A 43 -4.55 4.62 3.60
CA LEU A 43 -5.41 4.31 2.45
C LEU A 43 -6.38 5.46 2.14
N GLN A 44 -6.99 6.04 3.17
CA GLN A 44 -7.90 7.19 3.03
C GLN A 44 -7.16 8.43 2.54
N SER A 45 -5.89 8.63 2.92
CA SER A 45 -5.13 9.83 2.56
C SER A 45 -4.51 9.76 1.15
N LEU A 46 -4.67 8.65 0.42
CA LEU A 46 -4.06 8.49 -0.91
C LEU A 46 -4.50 9.57 -1.91
N PHE A 47 -5.73 10.10 -1.80
CA PHE A 47 -6.24 11.10 -2.75
C PHE A 47 -5.52 12.45 -2.64
N GLU A 48 -4.79 12.67 -1.55
CA GLU A 48 -4.01 13.88 -1.30
C GLU A 48 -2.60 13.80 -1.91
N LEU A 49 -2.18 12.60 -2.32
CA LEU A 49 -0.82 12.35 -2.77
C LEU A 49 -0.63 12.72 -4.24
N ASN A 50 0.53 13.29 -4.54
CA ASN A 50 0.98 13.47 -5.91
C ASN A 50 1.59 12.18 -6.47
N ARG A 51 1.86 12.17 -7.79
CA ARG A 51 2.44 11.02 -8.50
C ARG A 51 3.71 10.44 -7.85
N ALA A 52 4.65 11.30 -7.44
CA ALA A 52 5.90 10.84 -6.84
C ALA A 52 5.66 10.19 -5.46
N GLU A 53 4.75 10.76 -4.67
CA GLU A 53 4.33 10.23 -3.38
C GLU A 53 3.58 8.90 -3.51
N LEU A 54 2.74 8.74 -4.56
CA LEU A 54 2.08 7.47 -4.89
C LEU A 54 3.11 6.39 -5.23
N ILE A 55 4.08 6.69 -6.09
CA ILE A 55 5.17 5.75 -6.43
C ILE A 55 5.94 5.34 -5.18
N GLN A 56 6.32 6.30 -4.33
CA GLN A 56 7.04 6.02 -3.09
C GLN A 56 6.20 5.14 -2.14
N THR A 57 4.91 5.45 -2.00
CA THR A 57 3.96 4.67 -1.20
C THR A 57 3.90 3.23 -1.69
N ILE A 58 3.73 3.01 -3.00
CA ILE A 58 3.68 1.67 -3.58
C ILE A 58 4.97 0.90 -3.28
N GLN A 59 6.13 1.54 -3.46
CA GLN A 59 7.43 0.91 -3.21
C GLN A 59 7.60 0.49 -1.74
N ILE A 60 7.29 1.39 -0.79
CA ILE A 60 7.39 1.13 0.65
C ILE A 60 6.45 0.00 1.06
N HIS A 61 5.18 0.08 0.68
CA HIS A 61 4.19 -0.91 1.08
C HIS A 61 4.41 -2.26 0.39
N SER A 62 4.88 -2.29 -0.86
CA SER A 62 5.26 -3.52 -1.56
C SER A 62 6.46 -4.20 -0.90
N TYR A 63 7.42 -3.43 -0.39
CA TYR A 63 8.54 -3.96 0.38
C TYR A 63 8.08 -4.55 1.72
N LYS A 64 7.30 -3.78 2.50
CA LYS A 64 6.78 -4.23 3.80
C LYS A 64 5.90 -5.46 3.66
N TYR A 65 4.97 -5.48 2.71
CA TYR A 65 4.10 -6.63 2.46
C TYR A 65 4.90 -7.90 2.15
N ARG A 66 5.95 -7.81 1.33
CA ARG A 66 6.83 -8.95 1.04
C ARG A 66 7.54 -9.46 2.29
N LYS A 67 7.94 -8.58 3.21
CA LYS A 67 8.56 -8.96 4.49
C LYS A 67 7.56 -9.59 5.46
N GLU A 68 6.35 -9.06 5.53
CA GLU A 68 5.28 -9.54 6.40
C GLU A 68 4.69 -10.88 5.96
N LYS A 69 4.75 -11.20 4.66
CA LYS A 69 4.23 -12.44 4.09
C LYS A 69 5.16 -13.65 4.26
N LEU A 70 6.45 -13.41 4.56
CA LEU A 70 7.47 -14.44 4.78
C LEU A 70 7.35 -15.03 6.19
#